data_AF-A0A9E1N4F7-F1
#
_entry.id   AF-A0A9E1N4F7-F1
#
_cell.length_a   1.000
_cell.length_b   1.000
_cell.length_c   1.000
_cell.angle_alpha   90.00
_cell.angle_beta   90.00
_cell.angle_gamma   90.00
#
_symmetry.space_group_name_H-M   'P 1'
#
loop_
_entity.id
_entity.type
_entity.pdbx_description
1 polymer ?
#
loop_
_entity_poly.entity_id
_entity_poly.type
_entity_poly.pdbx_seq_one_letter_code
_entity_poly.pdbx_strand_id
1 'polypeptide(L)'
;MKYLTSLATGIALFFIIPLQAWGYDYQLYKNHEDFAIVVFPKKYIDKELDDYIASISFKAIESGKAVMRRGSKNENESLMMPLEVQKKHSIEKFIVIQVLGRNELLIGIYDPEWGLTLPSTPHRMDALKKNIPKTLNIFRGGNPQRQTRLQNHHLIYAAVRVDS
;
A
#
# COMPACT_ATOMS: atom_id res chain seq x y z
N MET A 1 46.01 23.35 -33.47
CA MET A 1 46.04 21.86 -33.39
C MET A 1 45.54 21.50 -32.00
N LYS A 2 44.28 21.06 -31.84
CA LYS A 2 43.76 19.70 -32.06
C LYS A 2 43.82 18.85 -30.77
N TYR A 3 42.64 18.71 -30.13
CA TYR A 3 42.13 17.54 -29.38
C TYR A 3 42.76 17.24 -28.00
N LEU A 4 42.09 16.70 -26.97
CA LEU A 4 40.71 16.23 -26.78
C LEU A 4 40.44 16.14 -25.26
N THR A 5 39.20 16.41 -24.89
CA THR A 5 38.51 16.06 -23.64
C THR A 5 38.59 14.57 -23.28
N SER A 6 38.58 14.24 -21.97
CA SER A 6 37.53 13.35 -21.44
C SER A 6 37.41 13.43 -19.91
N LEU A 7 36.22 13.83 -19.46
CA LEU A 7 35.69 13.67 -18.11
C LEU A 7 35.65 12.18 -17.74
N ALA A 8 36.04 11.85 -16.51
CA ALA A 8 35.60 10.65 -15.83
C ALA A 8 34.95 11.03 -14.49
N THR A 9 33.83 11.73 -14.55
CA THR A 9 32.89 11.84 -13.42
C THR A 9 32.21 10.48 -13.27
N GLY A 10 32.79 9.62 -12.43
CA GLY A 10 32.15 8.40 -11.97
C GLY A 10 30.93 8.75 -11.13
N ILE A 11 29.75 8.76 -11.75
CA ILE A 11 28.48 8.78 -11.04
C ILE A 11 28.33 7.38 -10.42
N ALA A 12 28.65 7.27 -9.14
CA ALA A 12 28.28 6.10 -8.34
C ALA A 12 26.74 6.09 -8.23
N LEU A 13 26.09 5.38 -9.15
CA LEU A 13 24.70 4.97 -9.01
C LEU A 13 24.62 4.02 -7.81
N PHE A 14 24.36 4.59 -6.64
CA PHE A 14 23.86 3.86 -5.47
C PHE A 14 22.50 3.26 -5.86
N PHE A 15 22.50 2.06 -6.43
CA PHE A 15 21.33 1.20 -6.38
C PHE A 15 21.11 0.88 -4.91
N ILE A 16 20.21 1.63 -4.27
CA ILE A 16 19.65 1.26 -2.97
C ILE A 16 18.90 -0.05 -3.24
N ILE A 17 19.57 -1.19 -3.05
CA ILE A 17 18.90 -2.47 -3.09
C ILE A 17 17.87 -2.40 -1.96
N PRO A 18 16.57 -2.53 -2.25
CA PRO A 18 15.58 -2.52 -1.19
C PRO A 18 15.92 -3.66 -0.24
N LEU A 19 16.12 -3.33 1.04
CA LEU A 19 16.39 -4.33 2.07
C LEU A 19 15.19 -5.26 2.10
N GLN A 20 15.34 -6.44 1.50
CA GLN A 20 14.32 -7.46 1.49
C GLN A 20 14.02 -7.79 2.95
N ALA A 21 12.77 -7.69 3.35
CA ALA A 21 12.37 -8.06 4.69
C ALA A 21 12.49 -9.58 4.79
N TRP A 22 13.51 -10.07 5.49
CA TRP A 22 13.72 -11.50 5.68
C TRP A 22 12.49 -12.10 6.39
N GLY A 23 11.65 -12.81 5.64
CA GLY A 23 10.56 -13.64 6.19
C GLY A 23 9.11 -13.24 5.89
N TYR A 24 8.85 -12.13 5.19
CA TYR A 24 7.47 -11.70 4.88
C TYR A 24 7.19 -11.78 3.38
N ASP A 25 6.59 -12.89 2.94
CA ASP A 25 6.05 -12.98 1.58
C ASP A 25 4.75 -12.17 1.49
N TYR A 26 4.52 -11.48 0.38
CA TYR A 26 3.25 -10.81 0.11
C TYR A 26 2.46 -11.55 -0.97
N GLN A 27 1.14 -11.35 -0.96
CA GLN A 27 0.25 -11.61 -2.08
C GLN A 27 -0.35 -10.29 -2.53
N LEU A 28 -0.21 -9.98 -3.82
CA LEU A 28 -0.80 -8.81 -4.45
C LEU A 28 -2.06 -9.21 -5.20
N TYR A 29 -3.12 -8.47 -4.94
CA TYR A 29 -4.39 -8.56 -5.64
C TYR A 29 -4.71 -7.24 -6.34
N LYS A 30 -5.40 -7.32 -7.47
CA LYS A 30 -5.82 -6.16 -8.25
C LYS A 30 -7.24 -6.35 -8.77
N ASN A 31 -8.02 -5.27 -8.84
CA ASN A 31 -9.36 -5.27 -9.42
C ASN A 31 -9.36 -4.65 -10.84
N HIS A 32 -10.54 -4.55 -11.45
CA HIS A 32 -10.73 -4.00 -12.79
C HIS A 32 -10.61 -2.46 -12.87
N GLU A 33 -10.52 -1.79 -11.72
CA GLU A 33 -10.38 -0.32 -11.59
C GLU A 33 -8.94 0.09 -11.28
N ASP A 34 -8.00 -0.83 -11.44
CA ASP A 34 -6.58 -0.68 -11.13
C ASP A 34 -6.23 -0.41 -9.65
N PHE A 35 -7.18 -0.55 -8.73
CA PHE A 35 -6.89 -0.56 -7.30
C PHE A 35 -6.25 -1.88 -6.89
N ALA A 36 -5.38 -1.83 -5.89
CA ALA A 36 -4.71 -3.01 -5.38
C ALA A 36 -4.91 -3.23 -3.88
N ILE A 37 -4.81 -4.49 -3.49
CA ILE A 37 -4.71 -4.94 -2.10
C ILE A 37 -3.42 -5.74 -1.99
N VAL A 38 -2.53 -5.37 -1.08
CA VAL A 38 -1.35 -6.15 -0.74
C VAL A 38 -1.53 -6.76 0.64
N VAL A 39 -1.37 -8.07 0.73
CA VAL A 39 -1.53 -8.83 1.97
C VAL A 39 -0.21 -9.48 2.35
N PHE A 40 0.20 -9.34 3.61
CA PHE A 40 1.36 -10.05 4.14
C PHE A 40 1.18 -10.40 5.63
N PRO A 41 1.86 -11.43 6.15
CA PRO A 41 2.57 -12.43 5.37
C PRO A 41 1.58 -13.38 4.66
N LYS A 42 1.89 -13.73 3.41
CA LYS A 42 1.07 -14.58 2.54
C LYS A 42 0.65 -15.90 3.19
N LYS A 43 1.55 -16.51 3.99
CA LYS A 43 1.30 -17.77 4.72
C LYS A 43 0.14 -17.71 5.72
N TYR A 44 -0.32 -16.51 6.11
CA TYR A 44 -1.43 -16.33 7.06
C TYR A 44 -2.71 -15.84 6.38
N ILE A 45 -2.76 -15.84 5.04
CA ILE A 45 -4.02 -15.61 4.32
C ILE A 45 -4.88 -16.87 4.52
N ASP A 46 -5.88 -16.75 5.37
CA ASP A 46 -6.86 -17.81 5.57
C ASP A 46 -7.96 -17.76 4.50
N LYS A 47 -8.82 -18.77 4.51
CA LYS A 47 -9.89 -18.90 3.52
C LYS A 47 -10.89 -17.74 3.62
N GLU A 48 -11.18 -17.24 4.82
CA GLU A 48 -12.15 -16.15 4.99
C GLU A 48 -11.66 -14.86 4.34
N LEU A 49 -10.39 -14.52 4.55
CA LEU A 49 -9.78 -13.34 3.93
C LEU A 49 -9.70 -13.48 2.41
N ASP A 50 -9.26 -14.64 1.91
CA ASP A 50 -9.12 -14.88 0.46
C ASP A 50 -10.48 -14.86 -0.25
N ASP A 51 -11.49 -15.56 0.30
CA ASP A 51 -12.87 -15.56 -0.23
C ASP A 51 -13.44 -14.14 -0.25
N TYR A 52 -13.20 -13.36 0.81
CA TYR A 52 -13.67 -11.98 0.87
C TYR A 52 -13.03 -11.11 -0.21
N ILE A 53 -11.69 -11.17 -0.36
CA ILE A 53 -10.98 -10.40 -1.40
C ILE A 53 -11.51 -10.77 -2.79
N ALA A 54 -11.72 -12.06 -3.06
CA ALA A 54 -12.32 -12.52 -4.31
C ALA A 54 -13.75 -11.98 -4.51
N SER A 55 -14.58 -11.95 -3.45
CA SER A 55 -15.97 -11.47 -3.51
C SER A 55 -16.11 -10.01 -3.93
N ILE A 56 -15.10 -9.18 -3.65
CA ILE A 56 -15.03 -7.78 -4.05
C ILE A 56 -14.29 -7.58 -5.39
N SER A 57 -14.20 -8.64 -6.21
CA SER A 57 -13.64 -8.64 -7.56
C SER A 57 -12.14 -8.33 -7.67
N PHE A 58 -11.39 -8.62 -6.61
CA PHE A 58 -9.92 -8.59 -6.64
C PHE A 58 -9.37 -9.97 -7.01
N LYS A 59 -8.39 -10.00 -7.91
CA LYS A 59 -7.72 -11.23 -8.35
C LYS A 59 -6.26 -11.19 -7.96
N ALA A 60 -5.72 -12.33 -7.51
CA ALA A 60 -4.30 -12.49 -7.27
C ALA A 60 -3.52 -12.30 -8.58
N ILE A 61 -2.51 -11.43 -8.59
CA ILE A 61 -1.73 -11.11 -9.80
C ILE A 61 -0.23 -11.35 -9.63
N GLU A 62 0.31 -11.24 -8.40
CA GLU A 62 1.73 -11.46 -8.15
C GLU A 62 1.99 -11.78 -6.66
N SER A 63 3.06 -12.51 -6.38
CA SER A 63 3.55 -12.71 -5.02
C SER A 63 5.07 -12.68 -5.00
N GLY A 64 5.64 -12.28 -3.88
CA GLY A 64 7.09 -12.21 -3.72
C GLY A 64 7.49 -11.80 -2.30
N LYS A 65 8.74 -11.38 -2.13
CA LYS A 65 9.25 -10.87 -0.85
C LYS A 65 8.80 -9.43 -0.64
N ALA A 66 8.23 -9.14 0.52
CA ALA A 66 7.96 -7.77 0.92
C ALA A 66 9.28 -7.04 1.21
N VAL A 67 9.27 -5.72 1.07
CA VAL A 67 10.40 -4.83 1.37
C VAL A 67 9.95 -3.81 2.40
N MET A 68 10.86 -3.44 3.30
CA MET A 68 10.63 -2.26 4.13
C MET A 68 10.88 -1.01 3.29
N ARG A 69 9.88 -0.14 3.22
CA ARG A 69 10.01 1.16 2.56
C ARG A 69 9.16 2.20 3.24
N ARG A 70 9.57 3.46 3.09
CA ARG A 70 8.77 4.63 3.50
C ARG A 70 7.66 4.88 2.50
N GLY A 71 6.59 5.53 2.97
CA GLY A 71 5.60 6.11 2.07
C GLY A 71 6.17 7.29 1.28
N SER A 72 5.32 7.94 0.47
CA SER A 72 5.73 9.05 -0.40
C SER A 72 6.09 10.33 0.36
N LYS A 73 5.82 10.43 1.67
CA LYS A 73 6.06 11.65 2.46
C LYS A 73 7.01 11.42 3.64
N ASN A 74 8.02 10.57 3.46
CA ASN A 74 9.02 10.25 4.49
C ASN A 74 8.41 9.72 5.79
N GLU A 75 7.29 9.00 5.71
CA GLU A 75 6.67 8.33 6.85
C GLU A 75 7.55 7.19 7.37
N ASN A 76 7.19 6.65 8.55
CA ASN A 76 7.82 5.46 9.09
C ASN A 76 7.81 4.32 8.07
N GLU A 77 8.89 3.55 8.06
CA GLU A 77 9.03 2.41 7.17
C GLU A 77 8.01 1.33 7.52
N SER A 78 7.41 0.75 6.49
CA SER A 78 6.49 -0.38 6.64
C SER A 78 6.74 -1.41 5.56
N LEU A 79 6.22 -2.61 5.78
CA LEU A 79 6.27 -3.70 4.82
C LEU A 79 5.31 -3.41 3.66
N MET A 80 5.82 -3.55 2.44
CA MET A 80 5.05 -3.38 1.21
C MET A 80 5.58 -4.29 0.09
N MET A 81 4.86 -4.37 -1.03
CA MET A 81 5.44 -4.87 -2.27
C MET A 81 6.62 -3.98 -2.74
N PRO A 82 7.61 -4.54 -3.46
CA PRO A 82 8.67 -3.76 -4.09
C PRO A 82 8.14 -2.66 -5.01
N LEU A 83 8.87 -1.55 -5.11
CA LEU A 83 8.46 -0.41 -5.94
C LEU A 83 8.42 -0.80 -7.43
N GLU A 84 9.29 -1.72 -7.84
CA GLU A 84 9.35 -2.26 -9.20
C GLU A 84 8.05 -3.01 -9.54
N VAL A 85 7.52 -3.78 -8.59
CA VAL A 85 6.25 -4.50 -8.73
C VAL A 85 5.08 -3.51 -8.78
N GLN A 86 5.11 -2.49 -7.93
CA GLN A 86 4.11 -1.41 -7.96
C GLN A 86 4.06 -0.75 -9.35
N LYS A 87 5.23 -0.41 -9.91
CA LYS A 87 5.37 0.21 -11.24
C LYS A 87 4.95 -0.74 -12.35
N LYS A 88 5.38 -2.00 -12.29
CA LYS A 88 5.05 -3.06 -13.26
C LYS A 88 3.53 -3.21 -13.47
N HIS A 89 2.75 -3.06 -12.39
CA HIS A 89 1.30 -3.21 -12.42
C HIS A 89 0.52 -1.89 -12.44
N SER A 90 1.20 -0.75 -12.63
CA SER A 90 0.60 0.59 -12.65
C SER A 90 -0.27 0.88 -11.42
N ILE A 91 0.20 0.47 -10.23
CA ILE A 91 -0.56 0.63 -9.00
C ILE A 91 -0.27 1.99 -8.37
N GLU A 92 -1.27 2.88 -8.39
CA GLU A 92 -1.15 4.20 -7.77
C GLU A 92 -1.61 4.20 -6.31
N LYS A 93 -2.77 3.60 -6.03
CA LYS A 93 -3.40 3.54 -4.71
C LYS A 93 -3.66 2.10 -4.31
N PHE A 94 -3.36 1.76 -3.07
CA PHE A 94 -3.55 0.39 -2.61
C PHE A 94 -3.85 0.32 -1.12
N ILE A 95 -4.53 -0.76 -0.74
CA ILE A 95 -4.80 -1.11 0.65
C ILE A 95 -3.70 -2.08 1.10
N VAL A 96 -3.18 -1.86 2.29
CA VAL A 96 -2.22 -2.74 2.95
C VAL A 96 -2.96 -3.55 4.02
N ILE A 97 -2.82 -4.87 3.99
CA ILE A 97 -3.35 -5.75 5.05
C ILE A 97 -2.18 -6.54 5.64
N GLN A 98 -1.87 -6.27 6.89
CA GLN A 98 -0.92 -7.06 7.66
C GLN A 98 -1.66 -8.04 8.57
N VAL A 99 -1.49 -9.33 8.32
CA VAL A 99 -2.05 -10.39 9.17
C VAL A 99 -1.10 -10.64 10.34
N LEU A 100 -1.56 -10.35 11.56
CA LEU A 100 -0.81 -10.59 12.81
C LEU A 100 -1.05 -12.00 13.36
N GLY A 101 -2.26 -12.53 13.15
CA GLY A 101 -2.69 -13.84 13.62
C GLY A 101 -4.09 -14.18 13.08
N ARG A 102 -4.72 -15.27 13.57
CA ARG A 102 -5.96 -15.82 12.98
C ARG A 102 -7.08 -14.78 12.79
N ASN A 103 -7.22 -13.80 13.68
CA ASN A 103 -8.30 -12.81 13.62
C ASN A 103 -7.81 -11.36 13.78
N GLU A 104 -6.52 -11.09 13.61
CA GLU A 104 -5.94 -9.77 13.86
C GLU A 104 -5.24 -9.24 12.62
N LEU A 105 -5.73 -8.11 12.14
CA LEU A 105 -5.34 -7.48 10.89
C LEU A 105 -5.00 -6.01 11.13
N LEU A 106 -3.85 -5.54 10.69
CA LEU A 106 -3.63 -4.10 10.50
C LEU A 106 -4.02 -3.73 9.08
N ILE A 107 -4.83 -2.69 8.95
CA ILE A 107 -5.37 -2.25 7.65
C ILE A 107 -4.92 -0.83 7.40
N GLY A 108 -4.06 -0.67 6.41
CA GLY A 108 -3.52 0.60 5.97
C GLY A 108 -3.96 0.97 4.57
N ILE A 109 -3.69 2.21 4.18
CA ILE A 109 -3.80 2.67 2.80
C ILE A 109 -2.52 3.36 2.36
N TYR A 110 -2.19 3.21 1.09
CA TYR A 110 -1.24 4.05 0.40
C TYR A 110 -1.99 4.87 -0.64
N ASP A 111 -1.86 6.19 -0.56
CA ASP A 111 -2.29 7.12 -1.59
C ASP A 111 -1.14 8.11 -1.82
N PRO A 112 -0.70 8.39 -3.06
CA PRO A 112 0.41 9.31 -3.32
C PRO A 112 0.21 10.69 -2.69
N GLU A 113 -1.04 11.18 -2.60
CA GLU A 113 -1.39 12.46 -2.01
C GLU A 113 -1.41 12.43 -0.49
N TRP A 114 -1.72 11.29 0.14
CA TRP A 114 -1.93 11.19 1.59
C TRP A 114 -0.79 10.51 2.31
N GLY A 115 0.00 9.71 1.61
CA GLY A 115 1.05 8.90 2.18
C GLY A 115 0.59 7.49 2.53
N LEU A 116 1.46 6.79 3.26
CA LEU A 116 1.11 5.54 3.92
C LEU A 116 0.40 5.83 5.24
N THR A 117 -0.80 5.30 5.39
CA THR A 117 -1.41 5.11 6.70
C THR A 117 -1.31 3.64 7.04
N LEU A 118 -0.69 3.30 8.16
CA LEU A 118 -0.82 1.97 8.75
C LEU A 118 -1.11 2.19 10.23
N PRO A 119 -2.39 2.13 10.64
CA PRO A 119 -2.75 2.31 12.04
C PRO A 119 -2.15 1.17 12.86
N SER A 120 -1.73 1.49 14.09
CA SER A 120 -1.18 0.50 15.03
C SER A 120 -2.24 -0.37 15.69
N THR A 121 -3.53 -0.09 15.44
CA THR A 121 -4.67 -0.79 16.06
C THR A 121 -5.05 -2.02 15.24
N PRO A 122 -5.01 -3.24 15.83
CA PRO A 122 -5.51 -4.44 15.19
C PRO A 122 -7.03 -4.39 14.99
N HIS A 123 -7.47 -4.91 13.86
CA HIS A 123 -8.85 -5.03 13.46
C HIS A 123 -9.20 -6.48 13.12
N ARG A 124 -10.49 -6.80 13.14
CA ARG A 124 -11.04 -8.10 12.75
C ARG A 124 -11.67 -8.05 11.35
N MET A 125 -12.10 -9.20 10.84
CA MET A 125 -12.70 -9.33 9.50
C MET A 125 -13.98 -8.49 9.31
N ASP A 126 -14.78 -8.27 10.35
CA ASP A 126 -15.96 -7.41 10.33
C ASP A 126 -15.62 -5.94 10.05
N ALA A 127 -14.59 -5.41 10.72
CA ALA A 127 -14.07 -4.08 10.46
C ALA A 127 -13.50 -3.96 9.03
N LEU A 128 -12.81 -5.01 8.56
CA LEU A 128 -12.30 -5.07 7.20
C LEU A 128 -13.42 -5.00 6.15
N LYS A 129 -14.47 -5.82 6.30
CA LYS A 129 -15.67 -5.85 5.44
C LYS A 129 -16.41 -4.51 5.46
N LYS A 130 -16.46 -3.82 6.60
CA LYS A 130 -17.07 -2.49 6.76
C LYS A 130 -16.25 -1.38 6.08
N ASN A 131 -14.92 -1.45 6.14
CA ASN A 131 -14.05 -0.32 5.79
C ASN A 131 -13.50 -0.37 4.36
N ILE A 132 -13.21 -1.55 3.79
CA ILE A 132 -12.65 -1.64 2.43
C ILE A 132 -13.58 -1.00 1.38
N PRO A 133 -14.90 -1.25 1.35
CA PRO A 133 -15.79 -0.58 0.38
C PRO A 133 -15.78 0.95 0.50
N LYS A 134 -15.67 1.48 1.72
CA LYS A 134 -15.56 2.93 1.97
C LYS A 134 -14.24 3.47 1.41
N THR A 135 -13.14 2.77 1.64
CA THR A 135 -11.82 3.12 1.09
C THR A 135 -11.82 3.11 -0.43
N LEU A 136 -12.44 2.11 -1.06
CA LEU A 136 -12.56 2.06 -2.53
C LEU A 136 -13.38 3.23 -3.07
N ASN A 137 -14.48 3.60 -2.41
CA ASN A 137 -15.25 4.79 -2.78
C ASN A 137 -14.42 6.07 -2.67
N ILE A 138 -13.56 6.18 -1.66
CA ILE A 138 -12.61 7.29 -1.51
C ILE A 138 -11.59 7.30 -2.66
N PHE A 139 -11.03 6.14 -3.04
CA PHE A 139 -10.09 6.03 -4.16
C PHE A 139 -10.70 6.49 -5.49
N ARG A 140 -11.97 6.12 -5.75
CA ARG A 140 -12.77 6.57 -6.91
C ARG A 140 -13.08 8.08 -6.91
N GLY A 141 -12.81 8.78 -5.81
CA GLY A 141 -13.19 10.19 -5.65
C GLY A 141 -14.65 10.41 -5.21
N GLY A 142 -15.37 9.36 -4.82
CA GLY A 142 -16.76 9.41 -4.33
C GLY A 142 -16.94 10.03 -2.94
N ASN A 143 -16.06 10.94 -2.52
CA ASN A 143 -16.19 11.65 -1.26
C ASN A 143 -16.69 13.08 -1.51
N PRO A 144 -17.93 13.45 -1.11
CA PRO A 144 -18.43 14.82 -1.15
C PRO A 144 -17.51 15.81 -0.41
N GLN A 145 -16.78 15.35 0.61
CA GLN A 145 -15.80 16.18 1.31
C GLN A 145 -14.58 16.50 0.44
N ARG A 146 -14.24 15.75 -0.62
CA ARG A 146 -13.13 16.12 -1.52
C ARG A 146 -13.47 17.38 -2.34
N GLN A 147 -14.74 17.64 -2.63
CA GLN A 147 -15.17 18.91 -3.25
C GLN A 147 -15.07 20.12 -2.30
N THR A 148 -15.15 19.90 -0.98
CA THR A 148 -15.04 20.96 0.04
C THR A 148 -13.68 21.05 0.73
N ARG A 149 -12.75 20.11 0.49
CA ARG A 149 -11.49 19.94 1.25
C ARG A 149 -10.21 20.31 0.51
N LEU A 150 -10.29 20.84 -0.71
CA LEU A 150 -9.16 21.62 -1.24
C LEU A 150 -8.94 22.95 -0.47
N GLN A 151 -9.88 23.34 0.40
CA GLN A 151 -9.75 24.55 1.25
C GLN A 151 -9.22 24.29 2.68
N ASN A 152 -9.30 23.09 3.24
CA ASN A 152 -9.07 22.87 4.68
C ASN A 152 -8.14 21.67 4.97
N HIS A 153 -6.84 21.89 4.78
CA HIS A 153 -5.77 20.90 4.89
C HIS A 153 -5.50 20.32 6.30
N HIS A 154 -6.31 20.61 7.32
CA HIS A 154 -6.04 20.24 8.73
C HIS A 154 -7.02 19.23 9.37
N LEU A 155 -8.10 18.83 8.69
CA LEU A 155 -9.18 18.03 9.30
C LEU A 155 -9.20 16.54 8.91
N ILE A 156 -8.13 16.00 8.30
CA ILE A 156 -8.10 14.61 7.78
C ILE A 156 -7.71 13.55 8.80
N TYR A 157 -7.09 13.97 9.90
CA TYR A 157 -6.68 13.07 10.97
C TYR A 157 -7.84 12.45 11.77
N ALA A 158 -9.06 12.98 11.67
CA ALA A 158 -10.15 12.58 12.57
C ALA A 158 -10.95 11.34 12.11
N ALA A 159 -11.12 11.07 10.81
CA ALA A 159 -12.08 10.05 10.36
C ALA A 159 -11.60 8.59 10.57
N VAL A 160 -10.29 8.37 10.69
CA VAL A 160 -9.73 7.05 11.07
C VAL A 160 -9.72 6.87 12.60
N ARG A 161 -9.99 7.94 13.37
CA ARG A 161 -9.91 7.96 14.84
C ARG A 161 -11.27 7.86 15.55
N VAL A 162 -12.39 8.02 14.85
CA VAL A 162 -13.71 8.19 15.52
C VAL A 162 -14.43 6.86 15.83
N ASP A 163 -13.99 5.72 15.26
CA ASP A 163 -14.61 4.40 15.51
C ASP A 163 -13.63 3.39 16.17
N SER A 164 -12.55 3.86 16.81
CA SER A 164 -11.62 3.02 17.62
C SER A 164 -11.77 3.30 19.10
#